data_AF-A0AAV7KBX3-F1
#
_entry.id   AF-A0AAV7KBX3-F1
#
_cell.length_a   1.000
_cell.length_b   1.000
_cell.length_c   1.000
_cell.angle_alpha   90.00
_cell.angle_beta   90.00
_cell.angle_gamma   90.00
#
_symmetry.space_group_name_H-M   'P 1'
#
loop_
_entity.id
_entity.type
_entity.pdbx_description
1 polymer ?
#
loop_
_entity_poly.entity_id
_entity_poly.type
_entity_poly.pdbx_seq_one_letter_code
_entity_poly.pdbx_strand_id
1 'polypeptide(L)'
;MLDGKMASILSGAGGASCQLCTATQKELKDRDLILQGYPINRNISDAIQLFGELEDIDAFFSLPTNQRFNLTHQPLSTIDILPASPLHSYTCIFRWFNLLVYHLNCNKLTWSASSKEIKDSMMDVRTIVQEVTSLRIDQPDPKGGTTSTGGVARRAF
;
A
#
# COMPACT_ATOMS: atom_id res chain seq x y z
N MET A 1 0.80 12.28 -13.93
CA MET A 1 1.24 11.75 -12.62
C MET A 1 0.93 10.26 -12.62
N LEU A 2 1.94 9.41 -12.46
CA LEU A 2 1.79 7.95 -12.43
C LEU A 2 1.29 7.51 -11.04
N ASP A 3 0.30 6.62 -11.00
CA ASP A 3 -0.10 6.00 -9.74
C ASP A 3 0.89 4.90 -9.31
N GLY A 4 0.87 4.53 -8.04
CA GLY A 4 1.80 3.55 -7.48
C GLY A 4 1.68 2.15 -8.09
N LYS A 5 0.50 1.78 -8.59
CA LYS A 5 0.26 0.49 -9.25
C LYS A 5 0.91 0.47 -10.63
N MET A 6 0.73 1.54 -11.40
CA MET A 6 1.39 1.70 -12.69
C MET A 6 2.91 1.75 -12.54
N ALA A 7 3.42 2.48 -11.54
CA ALA A 7 4.85 2.49 -11.24
C ALA A 7 5.39 1.11 -10.85
N SER A 8 4.63 0.35 -10.07
CA SER A 8 4.98 -1.03 -9.72
C SER A 8 5.03 -1.95 -10.94
N ILE A 9 4.11 -1.78 -11.90
CA ILE A 9 4.11 -2.51 -13.17
C ILE A 9 5.31 -2.06 -14.02
N LEU A 10 5.59 -0.77 -14.13
CA LEU A 10 6.67 -0.31 -15.00
C LEU A 10 8.06 -0.66 -14.45
N SER A 11 8.22 -0.68 -13.12
CA SER A 11 9.47 -1.04 -12.45
C SER A 11 9.69 -2.53 -12.26
N GLY A 12 8.66 -3.37 -12.45
CA GLY A 12 8.73 -4.79 -12.12
C GLY A 12 8.69 -5.09 -10.62
N ALA A 13 8.55 -4.08 -9.75
CA ALA A 13 8.60 -4.21 -8.29
C ALA A 13 7.23 -4.54 -7.66
N GLY A 14 6.49 -5.49 -8.24
CA GLY A 14 5.14 -5.92 -7.81
C GLY A 14 5.05 -6.46 -6.39
N GLY A 15 6.14 -7.05 -5.89
CA GLY A 15 6.20 -7.60 -4.53
C GLY A 15 6.67 -6.61 -3.48
N ALA A 16 7.07 -5.41 -3.88
CA ALA A 16 7.73 -4.49 -2.98
C ALA A 16 6.75 -3.80 -2.04
N SER A 17 7.13 -3.69 -0.76
CA SER A 17 6.34 -2.95 0.22
C SER A 17 6.47 -1.43 0.09
N CYS A 18 7.58 -0.95 -0.51
CA CYS A 18 7.83 0.45 -0.83
C CYS A 18 8.35 0.54 -2.27
N GLN A 19 7.99 1.60 -2.99
CA GLN A 19 8.50 1.88 -4.34
C GLN A 19 9.74 2.79 -4.33
N LEU A 20 10.06 3.41 -3.20
CA LEU A 20 11.15 4.37 -3.06
C LEU A 20 12.40 3.79 -2.40
N CYS A 21 12.23 2.74 -1.57
CA CYS A 21 13.32 2.12 -0.84
C CYS A 21 13.31 0.60 -0.98
N THR A 22 14.42 -0.03 -0.59
CA THR A 22 14.59 -1.49 -0.61
C THR A 22 14.14 -2.19 0.68
N ALA A 23 13.61 -1.45 1.65
CA ALA A 23 13.21 -2.00 2.94
C ALA A 23 12.11 -3.07 2.79
N THR A 24 12.28 -4.16 3.52
CA THR A 24 11.34 -5.28 3.63
C THR A 24 10.12 -4.88 4.47
N GLN A 25 9.02 -5.64 4.32
CA GLN A 25 7.82 -5.43 5.12
C GLN A 25 8.06 -5.57 6.63
N LYS A 26 9.07 -6.37 7.02
CA LYS A 26 9.45 -6.55 8.43
C LYS A 26 10.14 -5.29 8.95
N GLU A 27 11.09 -4.75 8.19
CA GLU A 27 11.80 -3.52 8.53
C GLU A 27 10.83 -2.34 8.61
N LEU A 28 9.86 -2.23 7.69
CA LEU A 28 8.83 -1.18 7.71
C LEU A 28 7.91 -1.21 8.95
N LYS A 29 8.02 -2.23 9.81
CA LYS A 29 7.31 -2.32 11.10
C LYS A 29 8.23 -2.08 12.30
N ASP A 30 9.54 -1.97 12.07
CA ASP A 30 10.53 -1.70 13.10
C ASP A 30 10.49 -0.22 13.49
N ARG A 31 10.25 0.03 14.77
CA ARG A 31 10.09 1.39 15.30
C ARG A 31 11.36 2.22 15.15
N ASP A 32 12.52 1.63 15.42
CA ASP A 32 13.76 2.38 15.45
C ASP A 32 14.21 2.74 14.03
N LEU A 33 14.02 1.83 13.07
CA LEU A 33 14.23 2.14 11.65
C LEU A 33 13.26 3.20 11.13
N ILE A 34 11.98 3.16 11.55
CA ILE A 34 11.02 4.22 11.19
C ILE A 34 11.48 5.59 11.70
N LEU A 35 11.98 5.67 12.93
CA LEU A 35 12.47 6.91 13.53
C LEU A 35 13.74 7.44 12.84
N GLN A 36 14.59 6.55 12.36
CA GLN A 36 15.78 6.90 11.58
C GLN A 36 15.44 7.34 10.15
N GLY A 37 14.29 6.90 9.64
CA GLY A 37 13.86 7.13 8.27
C GLY A 37 14.48 6.13 7.29
N TYR A 38 13.88 6.04 6.11
CA TYR A 38 14.34 5.15 5.04
C TYR A 38 14.97 5.96 3.90
N PRO A 39 16.11 5.51 3.35
CA PRO A 39 16.71 6.16 2.20
C PRO A 39 15.85 5.96 0.95
N ILE A 40 15.83 6.95 0.06
CA ILE A 40 15.27 6.82 -1.29
C ILE A 40 16.39 6.28 -2.18
N ASN A 41 16.53 4.96 -2.21
CA ASN A 41 17.66 4.27 -2.83
C ASN A 41 17.26 3.25 -3.89
N ARG A 42 15.96 3.15 -4.23
CA ARG A 42 15.55 2.31 -5.35
C ARG A 42 15.73 3.09 -6.65
N ASN A 43 16.39 2.46 -7.62
CA ASN A 43 16.48 2.95 -8.99
C ASN A 43 16.20 1.80 -9.98
N ILE A 44 15.82 2.15 -11.20
CA ILE A 44 15.44 1.22 -12.27
C ILE A 44 16.65 0.53 -12.87
N SER A 45 17.82 1.17 -12.87
CA SER A 45 19.06 0.63 -13.42
C SER A 45 19.52 -0.61 -12.66
N ASP A 46 19.51 -0.55 -11.33
CA ASP A 46 19.80 -1.68 -10.45
C ASP A 46 18.80 -2.82 -10.66
N ALA A 47 17.52 -2.50 -10.86
CA ALA A 47 16.49 -3.50 -11.13
C ALA A 47 16.71 -4.23 -12.48
N ILE A 48 17.09 -3.49 -13.52
CA ILE A 48 17.42 -4.05 -14.83
C ILE A 48 18.67 -4.92 -14.73
N GLN A 49 19.72 -4.43 -14.06
CA GLN A 49 20.96 -5.17 -13.86
C GLN A 49 20.71 -6.47 -13.10
N LEU A 50 20.04 -6.40 -11.96
CA LEU A 50 19.71 -7.56 -11.13
C LEU A 50 18.90 -8.61 -11.91
N PHE A 51 17.94 -8.17 -12.73
CA PHE A 51 17.18 -9.08 -13.58
C PHE A 51 18.07 -9.72 -14.66
N GLY A 52 19.00 -8.96 -15.24
CA GLY A 52 19.94 -9.44 -16.26
C GLY A 52 21.03 -10.39 -15.74
N GLU A 53 21.43 -10.26 -14.47
CA GLU A 53 22.37 -11.17 -13.80
C GLU A 53 21.77 -12.56 -13.52
N LEU A 54 20.45 -12.67 -13.56
CA LEU A 54 19.74 -13.92 -13.36
C LEU A 54 19.56 -14.57 -14.74
N GLU A 55 20.62 -15.27 -15.20
CA GLU A 55 20.80 -15.85 -16.54
C GLU A 55 19.66 -16.80 -17.00
N ASP A 56 18.85 -17.32 -16.08
CA ASP A 56 17.74 -18.21 -16.35
C ASP A 56 16.43 -17.65 -15.74
N ILE A 57 15.48 -17.30 -16.60
CA ILE A 57 14.17 -16.76 -16.22
C ILE A 57 13.37 -17.79 -15.39
N ASP A 58 13.52 -19.09 -15.68
CA ASP A 58 12.83 -20.13 -14.91
C ASP A 58 13.45 -20.27 -13.52
N ALA A 59 14.78 -20.16 -13.43
CA ALA A 59 15.48 -20.06 -12.16
C ALA A 59 15.08 -18.79 -11.38
N PHE A 60 14.86 -17.66 -12.05
CA PHE A 60 14.38 -16.42 -11.43
C PHE A 60 13.06 -16.65 -10.72
N PHE A 61 12.05 -17.22 -11.40
CA PHE A 61 10.75 -17.44 -10.77
C PHE A 61 10.76 -18.53 -9.68
N SER A 62 11.80 -19.36 -9.64
CA SER A 62 12.02 -20.31 -8.55
C SER A 62 12.50 -19.66 -7.24
N LEU A 63 13.10 -18.46 -7.31
CA LEU A 63 13.61 -17.76 -6.13
C LEU A 63 12.48 -17.09 -5.33
N PRO A 64 12.51 -17.18 -3.98
CA PRO A 64 11.66 -16.38 -3.12
C PRO A 64 11.73 -14.88 -3.43
N THR A 65 10.58 -14.19 -3.40
CA THR A 65 10.45 -12.77 -3.78
C THR A 65 11.41 -11.83 -3.04
N ASN A 66 11.72 -12.12 -1.78
CA ASN A 66 12.69 -11.36 -0.98
C ASN A 66 14.13 -11.48 -1.51
N GLN A 67 14.49 -12.61 -2.12
CA GLN A 67 15.80 -12.81 -2.75
C GLN A 67 15.90 -12.12 -4.12
N ARG A 68 14.76 -11.77 -4.71
CA ARG A 68 14.65 -11.03 -5.98
C ARG A 68 14.54 -9.52 -5.79
N PHE A 69 14.88 -9.01 -4.60
CA PHE A 69 14.66 -7.61 -4.22
C PHE A 69 13.21 -7.13 -4.45
N ASN A 70 12.26 -8.07 -4.38
CA ASN A 70 10.84 -7.90 -4.66
C ASN A 70 10.46 -7.63 -6.12
N LEU A 71 11.35 -7.92 -7.06
CA LEU A 71 11.03 -7.98 -8.47
C LEU A 71 10.13 -9.19 -8.76
N THR A 72 9.06 -8.93 -9.50
CA THR A 72 8.08 -9.93 -9.94
C THR A 72 8.15 -10.20 -11.43
N HIS A 73 8.77 -9.31 -12.20
CA HIS A 73 8.99 -9.46 -13.63
C HIS A 73 10.06 -8.47 -14.10
N GLN A 74 10.48 -8.58 -15.36
CA GLN A 74 11.44 -7.66 -15.98
C GLN A 74 10.89 -6.21 -15.98
N PRO A 75 11.69 -5.20 -15.58
CA PRO A 75 11.29 -3.81 -15.71
C PRO A 75 10.90 -3.45 -17.15
N LEU A 76 9.77 -2.78 -17.32
CA LEU A 76 9.27 -2.34 -18.63
C LEU A 76 9.71 -0.93 -19.00
N SER A 77 10.20 -0.17 -18.01
CA SER A 77 10.74 1.16 -18.18
C SER A 77 12.24 1.18 -17.93
N THR A 78 12.92 2.11 -18.57
CA THR A 78 14.33 2.45 -18.35
C THR A 78 14.50 3.77 -17.58
N ILE A 79 13.39 4.39 -17.19
CA ILE A 79 13.37 5.67 -16.48
C ILE A 79 12.99 5.38 -15.02
N ASP A 80 13.61 6.11 -14.09
CA ASP A 80 13.22 6.05 -12.69
C ASP A 80 11.79 6.58 -12.51
N ILE A 81 10.88 5.66 -12.21
CA ILE A 81 9.48 5.97 -11.93
C ILE A 81 9.27 5.78 -10.43
N LEU A 82 9.54 6.86 -9.68
CA LEU A 82 9.45 6.92 -8.22
C LEU A 82 8.31 7.84 -7.76
N PRO A 83 7.02 7.50 -8.02
CA PRO A 83 5.94 8.40 -7.62
C PRO A 83 5.69 8.31 -6.12
N ALA A 84 5.87 9.44 -5.44
CA ALA A 84 5.13 9.72 -4.23
C ALA A 84 3.80 10.36 -4.65
N SER A 85 2.67 9.67 -4.45
CA SER A 85 1.34 10.21 -4.75
C SER A 85 0.69 10.72 -3.46
N PRO A 86 0.66 12.05 -3.22
CA PRO A 86 0.08 12.60 -1.99
C PRO A 86 -1.36 12.15 -1.81
N LEU A 87 -2.16 12.17 -2.89
CA LEU A 87 -3.55 11.74 -2.88
C LEU A 87 -3.71 10.29 -2.39
N HIS A 88 -2.88 9.37 -2.90
CA HIS A 88 -2.96 7.98 -2.50
C HIS A 88 -2.51 7.81 -1.04
N SER A 89 -1.44 8.50 -0.63
CA SER A 89 -0.99 8.53 0.76
C SER A 89 -2.09 8.99 1.71
N TYR A 90 -2.80 10.07 1.40
CA TYR A 90 -3.95 10.54 2.18
C TYR A 90 -5.04 9.47 2.29
N THR A 91 -5.42 8.84 1.18
CA THR A 91 -6.46 7.79 1.20
C THR A 91 -6.02 6.55 1.99
N CYS A 92 -4.74 6.17 1.92
CA CYS A 92 -4.19 5.05 2.68
C CYS A 92 -4.20 5.33 4.19
N ILE A 93 -3.77 6.52 4.60
CA ILE A 93 -3.79 6.95 6.01
C ILE A 93 -5.23 7.00 6.52
N PHE A 94 -6.15 7.60 5.75
CA PHE A 94 -7.56 7.65 6.12
C PHE A 94 -8.16 6.25 6.31
N ARG A 95 -7.88 5.32 5.38
CA ARG A 95 -8.30 3.91 5.51
C ARG A 95 -7.70 3.25 6.75
N TRP A 96 -6.44 3.55 7.07
CA TRP A 96 -5.78 3.01 8.27
C TRP A 96 -6.46 3.50 9.56
N PHE A 97 -6.81 4.80 9.64
CA PHE A 97 -7.57 5.34 10.76
C PHE A 97 -8.96 4.70 10.89
N ASN A 98 -9.68 4.54 9.78
CA ASN A 98 -10.99 3.85 9.80
C ASN A 98 -10.87 2.43 10.37
N LEU A 99 -9.87 1.66 9.93
CA LEU A 99 -9.60 0.33 10.47
C LEU A 99 -9.34 0.39 11.99
N LEU A 100 -8.53 1.34 12.46
CA LEU A 100 -8.28 1.53 13.88
C LEU A 100 -9.57 1.82 14.66
N VAL A 101 -10.45 2.68 14.14
CA VAL A 101 -11.76 2.97 14.76
C VAL A 101 -12.63 1.72 14.81
N TYR A 102 -12.68 0.91 13.75
CA TYR A 102 -13.44 -0.35 13.75
C TYR A 102 -12.91 -1.33 14.81
N HIS A 103 -11.59 -1.45 14.92
CA HIS A 103 -10.94 -2.27 15.94
C HIS A 103 -11.23 -1.79 17.36
N LEU A 104 -11.23 -0.48 17.59
CA LEU A 104 -11.59 0.09 18.90
C LEU A 104 -13.07 -0.13 19.24
N ASN A 105 -13.96 0.06 18.28
CA ASN A 105 -15.41 -0.07 18.50
C ASN A 105 -15.82 -1.52 18.84
N CYS A 106 -15.11 -2.54 18.31
CA CYS A 106 -15.32 -3.94 18.73
C CYS A 106 -14.33 -4.44 19.80
N ASN A 107 -13.53 -3.56 20.41
CA ASN A 107 -12.51 -3.89 21.41
C ASN A 107 -11.54 -5.01 20.99
N LYS A 108 -11.11 -4.99 19.72
CA LYS A 108 -10.21 -5.99 19.15
C LYS A 108 -8.83 -5.39 18.88
N LEU A 109 -7.89 -5.67 19.77
CA LEU A 109 -6.52 -5.14 19.71
C LEU A 109 -5.60 -5.88 18.72
N THR A 110 -6.09 -6.91 18.04
CA THR A 110 -5.33 -7.65 17.01
C THR A 110 -5.71 -7.17 15.62
N TRP A 111 -4.72 -6.94 14.76
CA TRP A 111 -4.94 -6.42 13.40
C TRP A 111 -5.46 -7.52 12.45
N SER A 112 -6.78 -7.62 12.30
CA SER A 112 -7.45 -8.58 11.40
C SER A 112 -8.62 -7.93 10.68
N ALA A 113 -8.53 -7.73 9.36
CA ALA A 113 -9.57 -7.03 8.60
C ALA A 113 -10.77 -7.91 8.20
N SER A 114 -10.72 -9.22 8.44
CA SER A 114 -11.67 -10.19 7.87
C SER A 114 -12.66 -10.79 8.87
N SER A 115 -12.52 -10.50 10.17
CA SER A 115 -13.38 -11.11 11.18
C SER A 115 -14.79 -10.52 11.16
N LYS A 116 -15.77 -11.30 11.60
CA LYS A 116 -17.18 -10.89 11.59
C LYS A 116 -17.40 -9.62 12.42
N GLU A 117 -16.77 -9.56 13.60
CA GLU A 117 -16.89 -8.44 14.53
C GLU A 117 -16.40 -7.11 13.92
N ILE A 118 -15.37 -7.16 13.09
CA ILE A 118 -14.84 -5.99 12.39
C ILE A 118 -15.79 -5.55 11.28
N LYS A 119 -16.44 -6.48 10.58
CA LYS A 119 -17.44 -6.16 9.57
C LYS A 119 -18.69 -5.54 10.19
N ASP A 120 -19.15 -6.08 11.32
CA ASP A 120 -20.29 -5.56 12.06
C ASP A 120 -19.96 -4.15 12.59
N SER A 121 -18.80 -3.97 13.23
CA SER A 121 -18.32 -2.66 13.66
C SER A 121 -18.17 -1.64 12.52
N MET A 122 -17.78 -2.10 11.34
CA MET A 122 -17.66 -1.24 10.17
C MET A 122 -19.03 -0.71 9.71
N MET A 123 -20.09 -1.50 9.85
CA MET A 123 -21.46 -1.03 9.57
C MET A 123 -21.92 0.01 10.59
N ASP A 124 -21.66 -0.22 11.88
CA ASP A 124 -22.02 0.72 12.94
C ASP A 124 -21.34 2.07 12.77
N VAL A 125 -20.01 2.06 12.59
CA VAL A 125 -19.23 3.29 12.43
C VAL A 125 -19.60 4.03 11.15
N ARG A 126 -19.89 3.33 10.04
CA ARG A 126 -20.40 3.96 8.82
C ARG A 126 -21.70 4.72 9.04
N THR A 127 -22.61 4.11 9.80
CA THR A 127 -23.91 4.71 10.14
C THR A 127 -23.70 5.98 10.94
N ILE A 128 -22.92 5.91 12.02
CA ILE A 128 -22.62 7.06 12.89
C ILE A 128 -21.95 8.19 12.10
N VAL A 129 -20.93 7.89 11.30
CA VAL A 129 -20.23 8.91 10.51
C VAL A 129 -21.17 9.57 9.51
N GLN A 130 -22.03 8.80 8.85
CA GLN A 130 -22.99 9.35 7.90
C GLN A 130 -24.05 10.23 8.58
N GLU A 131 -24.53 9.84 9.77
CA GLU A 131 -25.49 10.63 10.54
C GLU A 131 -24.89 11.95 11.04
N VAL A 132 -23.66 11.92 11.55
CA VAL A 132 -23.01 13.09 12.16
C VAL A 132 -22.42 14.05 11.12
N THR A 133 -21.83 13.52 10.04
CA THR A 133 -21.03 14.31 9.10
C THR A 133 -21.62 14.37 7.69
N SER A 134 -22.67 13.60 7.41
CA SER A 134 -23.20 13.37 6.06
C SER A 134 -22.17 12.78 5.07
N LEU A 135 -21.03 12.27 5.56
CA LEU A 135 -20.01 11.61 4.74
C LEU A 135 -20.31 10.11 4.62
N ARG A 136 -20.12 9.57 3.41
CA ARG A 136 -20.18 8.13 3.14
C ARG A 136 -18.77 7.57 3.10
N ILE A 137 -18.39 6.75 4.07
CA ILE A 137 -17.05 6.17 4.18
C ILE A 137 -17.06 4.66 3.92
N ASP A 138 -16.00 4.15 3.28
CA ASP A 138 -15.73 2.74 2.99
C ASP A 138 -16.87 1.96 2.30
N GLN A 139 -17.88 2.61 1.73
CA GLN A 139 -18.96 1.93 1.00
C GLN A 139 -18.52 1.62 -0.44
N PRO A 140 -19.09 0.61 -1.12
CA PRO A 140 -18.83 0.40 -2.55
C PRO A 140 -19.23 1.63 -3.38
N ASP A 141 -18.34 2.08 -4.26
CA ASP A 141 -18.64 3.15 -5.22
C ASP A 141 -19.14 2.54 -6.55
N PRO A 142 -20.24 3.05 -7.16
CA PRO A 142 -20.73 2.57 -8.45
C PRO A 142 -19.71 2.65 -9.60
N LYS A 143 -18.71 3.53 -9.50
CA LYS A 143 -17.64 3.69 -10.48
C LYS A 143 -16.43 2.79 -10.21
N GLY A 144 -16.54 1.91 -9.21
CA GLY A 144 -15.48 1.01 -8.77
C GLY A 144 -14.72 1.54 -7.56
N GLY A 145 -14.23 0.63 -6.72
CA GLY A 145 -13.51 0.97 -5.48
C GLY A 145 -14.45 1.31 -4.32
N THR A 146 -14.05 2.29 -3.52
CA THR A 146 -14.75 2.67 -2.28
C THR A 146 -15.08 4.16 -2.26
N THR A 147 -16.13 4.55 -1.53
CA THR A 147 -16.52 5.96 -1.33
C THR A 147 -15.47 6.78 -0.57
N SER A 148 -14.47 6.13 0.04
CA SER A 148 -13.27 6.74 0.66
C SER A 148 -12.32 7.35 -0.38
N THR A 149 -12.83 8.27 -1.19
CA THR A 149 -12.07 9.03 -2.18
C THR A 149 -11.23 10.10 -1.50
N GLY A 150 -10.29 10.72 -2.24
CA GLY A 150 -9.50 11.83 -1.70
C GLY A 150 -10.31 13.10 -1.37
N GLY A 151 -11.53 13.25 -1.90
CA GLY A 151 -12.43 14.32 -1.48
C GLY A 151 -13.01 14.05 -0.08
N VAL A 152 -13.39 12.81 0.18
CA VAL A 152 -13.88 12.38 1.50
C VAL A 152 -12.75 12.41 2.53
N ALA A 153 -11.57 11.87 2.20
CA ALA A 153 -10.42 11.91 3.09
C ALA A 153 -10.03 13.34 3.48
N ARG A 154 -10.05 14.30 2.53
CA ARG A 154 -9.76 15.71 2.81
C ARG A 154 -10.79 16.43 3.67
N ARG A 155 -12.04 15.95 3.72
CA ARG A 155 -13.09 16.51 4.60
C ARG A 155 -13.07 15.91 6.00
N ALA A 156 -12.40 14.78 6.18
CA ALA A 156 -12.30 14.08 7.45
C ALA A 156 -11.09 14.54 8.29
N PHE A 157 -10.05 15.08 7.65
CA PHE A 157 -8.97 15.82 8.30
C PHE A 157 -9.30 17.31 8.37
#